data_AF-A0A918HMX2-F1
#
_entry.id   AF-A0A918HMX2-F1
#
_cell.length_a   1.000
_cell.length_b   1.000
_cell.length_c   1.000
_cell.angle_alpha   90.00
_cell.angle_beta   90.00
_cell.angle_gamma   90.00
#
_symmetry.space_group_name_H-M   'P 1'
#
loop_
_entity.id
_entity.type
_entity.pdbx_description
1 polymer ?
#
loop_
_entity_poly.entity_id
_entity_poly.type
_entity_poly.pdbx_seq_one_letter_code
_entity_poly.pdbx_strand_id
1 'polypeptide(L)' 'MKLRAEHRTLRFGVWDNDPTPPRPPRQTPWDAESGRGLGLVRTCSDSWGWVRQPDHRRLVGTGKYIWCDLTNTAV' A
#
# COMPACT_ATOMS: atom_id res chain seq x y z
N MET A 1 -9.09 4.69 4.01
CA MET A 1 -7.84 5.32 3.50
C MET A 1 -7.40 6.41 4.48
N LYS A 2 -6.09 6.61 4.63
CA LYS A 2 -5.47 7.62 5.50
C LYS A 2 -4.32 8.31 4.76
N LEU A 3 -4.20 9.61 4.95
CA LEU A 3 -3.09 10.43 4.48
C LEU A 3 -2.31 10.95 5.69
N ARG A 4 -0.98 10.96 5.59
CA ARG A 4 -0.11 11.55 6.61
C ARG A 4 1.06 12.23 5.93
N ALA A 5 1.21 13.53 6.16
CA ALA A 5 2.41 14.27 5.81
C ALA A 5 3.29 14.43 7.06
N GLU A 6 4.58 14.13 6.93
CA GLU A 6 5.57 14.39 7.97
C GLU A 6 6.92 14.73 7.34
N HIS A 7 7.55 15.81 7.79
CA HIS A 7 8.74 16.39 7.17
C HIS A 7 8.55 16.61 5.66
N ARG A 8 9.21 15.80 4.83
CA ARG A 8 9.14 15.83 3.35
C ARG A 8 8.49 14.58 2.77
N THR A 9 7.84 13.77 3.59
CA THR A 9 7.24 12.50 3.16
C THR A 9 5.73 12.56 3.28
N LEU A 10 5.05 12.22 2.18
CA LEU A 10 3.61 12.01 2.12
C LEU A 10 3.33 10.50 2.07
N ARG A 11 2.70 9.97 3.13
CA ARG A 11 2.25 8.58 3.21
C ARG A 11 0.78 8.44 2.87
N PHE A 12 0.47 7.55 1.93
CA PHE A 12 -0.86 7.08 1.61
C PHE A 12 -1.05 5.69 2.20
N GLY A 13 -2.10 5.50 2.99
CA GLY A 13 -2.39 4.24 3.67
C GLY A 13 -3.80 3.75 3.43
N VAL A 14 -3.96 2.45 3.19
CA VAL A 14 -5.28 1.80 3.09
C VAL A 14 -5.30 0.57 3.99
N TRP A 15 -6.48 0.25 4.51
CA TRP A 15 -6.71 -0.96 5.27
C TRP A 15 -7.99 -1.63 4.79
N ASP A 16 -8.00 -2.95 4.85
CA ASP A 16 -9.18 -3.79 4.65
C ASP A 16 -9.15 -4.95 5.66
N ASN A 17 -10.25 -5.68 5.76
CA ASN A 17 -10.40 -6.81 6.69
C ASN A 17 -9.95 -8.15 6.08
N ASP A 18 -9.32 -8.14 4.91
CA ASP A 18 -8.71 -9.32 4.31
C ASP A 18 -7.21 -9.38 4.72
N PRO A 19 -6.82 -10.39 5.50
CA PRO A 19 -5.44 -10.53 5.96
C PRO A 19 -4.45 -11.01 4.90
N THR A 20 -4.90 -11.29 3.67
CA THR A 20 -4.08 -11.86 2.61
C THR A 20 -2.96 -10.89 2.21
N PRO A 21 -1.67 -11.31 2.29
CA PRO A 21 -0.55 -10.47 1.85
C PRO A 21 -0.73 -9.94 0.42
N PRO A 22 -0.41 -8.66 0.14
CA PRO A 22 -0.36 -8.17 -1.23
C PRO A 22 0.70 -8.95 -2.02
N ARG A 23 0.31 -9.46 -3.20
CA ARG A 23 1.21 -10.21 -4.09
C ARG A 23 1.47 -9.36 -5.33
N PRO A 24 2.56 -8.57 -5.36
CA PRO A 24 2.91 -7.84 -6.57
C PRO A 24 3.19 -8.85 -7.68
N PRO A 25 2.52 -8.75 -8.84
CA PRO A 25 2.83 -9.62 -9.96
C PRO A 25 4.27 -9.43 -10.39
N ARG A 26 4.94 -10.54 -10.73
CA ARG A 26 6.34 -10.51 -11.20
C ARG A 26 6.45 -9.77 -12.53
N GLN A 27 5.45 -9.93 -13.40
CA GLN A 27 5.33 -9.31 -14.71
C GLN A 27 3.84 -9.10 -14.98
N THR A 28 3.49 -7.94 -15.51
CA THR A 28 2.14 -7.65 -15.99
C THR A 28 2.28 -7.05 -17.39
N PRO A 29 1.54 -7.55 -18.40
CA PRO A 29 1.52 -6.96 -19.73
C PRO A 29 1.17 -5.46 -19.67
N TRP A 30 1.70 -4.68 -20.61
CA TRP A 30 1.52 -3.22 -20.64
C TRP A 30 0.05 -2.84 -20.89
N ASP A 31 -0.67 -3.68 -21.64
CA ASP A 31 -2.08 -3.55 -22.04
C ASP A 31 -3.05 -4.24 -21.07
N ALA A 32 -2.57 -4.91 -20.02
CA ALA A 32 -3.42 -5.63 -19.09
C ALA A 32 -4.32 -4.67 -18.30
N GLU A 33 -5.64 -4.85 -18.30
CA GLU A 33 -6.55 -3.98 -17.53
C GLU A 33 -6.64 -4.34 -16.03
N SER A 34 -6.10 -5.49 -15.63
CA SER A 34 -6.11 -5.97 -14.25
C SER A 34 -4.73 -6.36 -13.76
N GLY A 35 -4.58 -6.51 -12.44
CA GLY A 35 -3.32 -6.95 -11.81
C GLY A 35 -2.17 -5.94 -11.83
N ARG A 36 -2.28 -4.78 -12.49
CA ARG A 36 -1.21 -3.78 -12.52
C ARG A 36 -1.08 -2.92 -11.27
N GLY A 37 -2.11 -2.86 -10.42
CA GLY A 37 -2.19 -1.90 -9.31
C GLY A 37 -0.94 -1.88 -8.41
N LEU A 38 -0.49 -3.03 -7.92
CA LEU A 38 0.71 -3.11 -7.08
C LEU A 38 2.01 -2.82 -7.85
N GLY A 39 2.05 -3.12 -9.15
CA GLY A 39 3.16 -2.74 -10.02
C GLY A 39 3.28 -1.22 -10.14
N LEU A 40 2.15 -0.54 -10.37
CA LEU A 40 2.09 0.92 -10.41
C LEU A 40 2.50 1.55 -9.09
N VAL A 41 2.00 1.04 -7.95
CA VAL A 41 2.43 1.52 -6.63
C VAL A 41 3.94 1.43 -6.49
N ARG A 42 4.53 0.26 -6.80
CA ARG A 42 5.97 0.06 -6.72
C ARG A 42 6.77 1.01 -7.62
N THR A 43 6.26 1.32 -8.81
CA THR A 43 6.95 2.21 -9.77
C THR A 43 6.81 3.68 -9.41
N CYS A 44 5.66 4.10 -8.88
CA CYS A 44 5.36 5.51 -8.62
C CYS A 44 5.78 5.97 -7.21
N SER A 45 6.08 5.06 -6.29
CA SER A 45 6.44 5.39 -4.90
C SER A 45 7.94 5.25 -4.65
N ASP A 46 8.49 6.10 -3.78
CA ASP A 46 9.87 5.95 -3.30
C ASP A 46 10.01 4.75 -2.36
N SER A 47 8.98 4.49 -1.55
CA SER A 47 8.88 3.29 -0.75
C SER A 47 7.44 2.84 -0.58
N TRP A 48 7.24 1.55 -0.34
CA TRP A 48 5.94 0.99 -0.02
C TRP A 48 6.09 -0.21 0.89
N GLY A 49 5.02 -0.56 1.59
CA GLY A 49 5.04 -1.71 2.48
C GLY A 49 3.64 -2.11 2.91
N TRP A 50 3.58 -3.18 3.70
CA TRP A 50 2.34 -3.63 4.31
C TRP A 50 2.62 -4.31 5.64
N VAL A 51 1.59 -4.35 6.49
CA VAL A 51 1.61 -5.06 7.76
C VAL A 51 0.26 -5.73 7.98
N ARG A 52 0.28 -6.92 8.57
CA ARG A 52 -0.94 -7.54 9.08
C ARG A 52 -1.41 -6.75 10.29
N GLN A 53 -2.67 -6.31 10.25
CA GLN A 53 -3.28 -5.64 11.40
C GLN A 53 -3.88 -6.69 12.34
N PRO A 54 -3.47 -6.72 13.63
CA PRO A 54 -4.03 -7.64 14.58
C PRO A 54 -5.48 -7.25 14.89
N ASP A 55 -6.30 -8.25 15.21
CA ASP A 55 -7.67 -8.00 15.63
C ASP A 55 -7.69 -7.47 17.07
N HIS A 56 -7.69 -6.15 17.20
CA HIS A 56 -7.63 -5.49 18.51
C HIS A 56 -8.90 -5.68 19.36
N ARG A 57 -10.01 -6.19 18.81
CA ARG A 57 -11.29 -6.33 19.55
C ARG A 57 -12.09 -7.61 19.28
N ARG A 58 -11.60 -8.55 18.48
CA ARG A 58 -12.34 -9.78 18.05
C ARG A 58 -13.67 -9.49 17.36
N LEU A 59 -13.86 -8.29 16.83
CA LEU A 59 -15.14 -7.83 16.26
C LEU A 59 -15.20 -7.98 14.74
N VAL A 60 -14.05 -8.00 14.05
CA VAL A 60 -14.00 -7.83 12.58
C VAL A 60 -13.01 -8.80 11.90
N GLY A 61 -12.20 -9.56 12.66
CA GLY A 61 -11.13 -10.39 12.12
C GLY A 61 -9.83 -9.61 11.90
N THR A 62 -8.74 -10.32 11.57
CA THR A 62 -7.45 -9.71 11.25
C THR A 62 -7.49 -9.06 9.87
N GLY A 63 -6.93 -7.87 9.72
CA GLY A 63 -6.85 -7.18 8.42
C GLY A 63 -5.42 -7.03 7.92
N LYS A 64 -5.27 -6.22 6.88
CA LYS A 64 -3.97 -5.70 6.45
C LYS A 64 -4.02 -4.19 6.29
N TYR A 65 -2.87 -3.57 6.51
CA TYR A 65 -2.63 -2.17 6.19
C TYR A 65 -1.50 -2.09 5.18
N ILE A 66 -1.75 -1.44 4.05
CA ILE A 66 -0.77 -1.21 2.97
C ILE A 66 -0.51 0.28 2.91
N TRP A 67 0.73 0.67 2.68
CA TRP A 67 1.10 2.07 2.47
C TRP A 67 2.10 2.24 1.33
N CYS A 68 2.14 3.46 0.79
CA CYS A 68 3.24 3.96 -0.02
C CYS A 68 3.62 5.37 0.40
N ASP A 69 4.88 5.72 0.18
CA ASP A 69 5.49 6.99 0.55
C ASP A 69 6.01 7.71 -0.69
N LEU A 70 5.76 9.02 -0.76
CA LEU A 70 6.34 9.94 -1.73
C LEU A 70 7.18 10.98 -0.99
N THR A 71 8.38 11.25 -1.47
CA THR A 71 9.32 12.19 -0.90
C THR A 71 9.38 13.43 -1.77
N ASN A 72 9.12 14.58 -1.18
CA ASN A 72 9.35 15.84 -1.86
C ASN A 72 10.85 16.13 -1.90
N THR A 73 11.42 16.16 -3.11
CA THR A 73 12.83 16.47 -3.36
C THR A 73 13.09 17.93 -3.71
N ALA A 74 12.03 18.76 -3.81
CA ALA A 74 12.18 20.20 -4.05
C ALA A 74 13.01 20.84 -2.91
N VAL A 75 14.06 21.55 -3.31
CA VAL A 75 15.05 22.18 -2.42
C VAL A 75 14.56 23.53 -1.94
#